data_AF-A0A0C9XKY4-F1
#
_entry.id   AF-A0A0C9XKY4-F1
#
_cell.length_a   1.000
_cell.length_b   1.000
_cell.length_c   1.000
_cell.angle_alpha   90.00
_cell.angle_beta   90.00
_cell.angle_gamma   90.00
#
_symmetry.space_group_name_H-M   'P 1'
#
loop_
_entity.id
_entity.type
_entity.pdbx_description
1 polymer ?
#
loop_
_entity_poly.entity_id
_entity_poly.type
_entity_poly.pdbx_seq_one_letter_code
_entity_poly.pdbx_strand_id
1 'polypeptide(L)'
;MMAIVIPNELPTPQPDHKRYTKRPTTTLGVFLWRWRVWFEAMFALTVMEPWEQSVAHQLAIYLVVFVLILVYLVLYLPQHVVVMQQWAVYYLWGKEGDEKVWW
;
A
#
# COMPACT_ATOMS: atom_id res chain seq x y z
N MET A 1 -0.50 37.48 47.79
CA MET A 1 -0.23 37.94 46.40
C MET A 1 0.71 36.91 45.77
N MET A 2 0.22 36.05 44.86
CA MET A 2 1.13 35.19 44.07
C MET A 2 1.54 35.97 42.82
N ALA A 3 2.85 36.16 42.63
CA ALA A 3 3.39 36.80 41.45
C ALA A 3 3.26 35.84 40.25
N ILE A 4 2.66 36.32 39.17
CA ILE A 4 2.57 35.58 37.91
C ILE A 4 3.96 35.67 37.25
N VAL A 5 4.68 34.55 37.22
CA VAL A 5 5.94 34.44 36.47
C VAL A 5 5.59 34.30 34.99
N ILE A 6 5.87 35.34 34.19
CA ILE A 6 5.68 35.30 32.74
C ILE A 6 6.97 34.72 32.13
N PRO A 7 6.94 33.52 31.52
CA PRO A 7 8.13 32.95 30.87
C PRO A 7 8.52 33.77 29.63
N ASN A 8 9.82 33.94 29.41
CA ASN A 8 10.38 34.70 28.27
C ASN A 8 10.16 34.02 26.91
N GLU A 9 9.87 32.71 26.89
CA GLU A 9 9.59 31.97 25.67
C GLU A 9 8.25 31.26 25.78
N LEU A 10 7.47 31.38 24.71
CA LEU A 10 6.22 30.63 24.56
C LEU A 10 6.56 29.14 24.38
N PRO A 11 5.84 28.22 25.03
CA PRO A 11 6.01 26.80 24.78
C PRO A 11 5.75 26.52 23.30
N THR A 12 6.54 25.63 22.70
CA THR A 12 6.32 25.20 21.31
C THR A 12 4.91 24.64 21.17
N PRO A 13 4.18 24.99 20.09
CA PRO A 13 2.82 24.49 19.87
C PRO A 13 2.86 22.96 19.80
N GLN A 14 2.09 22.30 20.67
CA GLN A 14 1.85 20.87 20.57
C GLN A 14 0.67 20.66 19.61
N PRO A 15 0.76 19.71 18.67
CA PRO A 15 1.80 18.70 18.52
C PRO A 15 3.01 19.17 17.67
N ASP A 16 4.23 18.93 18.16
CA ASP A 16 5.48 19.29 17.46
C ASP A 16 5.82 18.27 16.36
N HIS A 17 5.18 18.40 15.20
CA HIS A 17 5.38 17.50 14.05
C HIS A 17 6.85 17.38 13.61
N LYS A 18 7.67 18.42 13.83
CA LYS A 18 9.09 18.43 13.41
C LYS A 18 9.91 17.41 14.18
N ARG A 19 9.55 17.12 15.43
CA ARG A 19 10.25 16.16 16.28
C ARG A 19 9.77 14.72 16.06
N TYR A 20 8.47 14.53 15.85
CA TYR A 20 7.87 13.19 15.77
C TYR A 20 7.99 12.55 14.38
N THR A 21 7.95 13.34 13.31
CA THR A 21 7.92 12.83 11.92
C THR A 21 9.31 12.75 11.27
N LYS A 22 10.38 13.17 11.96
CA LYS A 22 11.73 13.19 11.38
C LYS A 22 12.25 11.75 11.20
N ARG A 23 12.44 11.34 9.94
CA ARG A 23 13.08 10.06 9.60
C ARG A 23 14.53 10.05 10.11
N PRO A 24 14.95 9.03 10.86
CA PRO A 24 16.34 8.88 11.28
C PRO A 24 17.26 8.56 10.09
N THR A 25 18.50 9.02 10.14
CA THR A 25 19.49 8.90 9.04
C THR A 25 20.17 7.52 8.99
N THR A 26 20.22 6.80 10.12
CA THR A 26 20.88 5.49 10.23
C THR A 26 19.99 4.35 9.72
N THR A 27 20.55 3.34 9.05
CA THR A 27 19.81 2.17 8.51
C THR A 27 19.00 1.43 9.57
N LEU A 28 19.59 1.13 10.73
CA LEU A 28 18.89 0.50 11.86
C LEU A 28 17.82 1.43 12.45
N GLY A 29 18.10 2.74 12.46
CA GLY A 29 17.14 3.76 12.88
C GLY A 29 15.90 3.75 12.00
N VAL A 30 16.05 3.60 10.68
CA VAL A 30 14.91 3.51 9.74
C VAL A 30 14.07 2.27 10.01
N PHE A 31 14.69 1.13 10.30
CA PHE A 31 13.96 -0.10 10.62
C PHE A 31 13.13 0.05 11.90
N LEU A 32 13.76 0.51 12.98
CA LEU A 32 13.08 0.75 14.26
C LEU A 32 12.00 1.83 14.15
N TRP A 33 12.25 2.87 13.37
CA TRP A 33 11.26 3.92 13.09
C TRP A 33 10.04 3.36 12.35
N ARG A 34 10.26 2.49 11.35
CA ARG A 34 9.17 1.86 10.60
C ARG A 34 8.35 0.92 11.47
N TRP A 35 9.01 0.17 12.35
CA TRP A 35 8.33 -0.71 13.31
C TRP A 35 7.52 0.09 14.34
N ARG A 36 8.08 1.19 14.85
CA ARG A 36 7.36 2.13 15.73
C ARG A 36 6.12 2.71 15.05
N VAL A 37 6.24 3.24 13.83
CA VAL A 37 5.10 3.80 13.07
C VAL A 37 4.03 2.73 12.83
N TRP A 38 4.46 1.50 12.53
CA TRP A 38 3.53 0.38 12.35
C TRP A 38 2.76 0.06 13.64
N PHE A 39 3.44 0.04 14.79
CA PHE A 39 2.77 -0.11 16.08
C PHE A 39 1.85 1.06 16.43
N GLU A 40 2.28 2.30 16.19
CA GLU A 40 1.46 3.49 16.42
C GLU A 40 0.19 3.45 15.58
N ALA A 41 0.28 2.99 14.32
CA ALA A 41 -0.88 2.79 13.45
C ALA A 41 -1.82 1.70 13.97
N MET A 42 -1.29 0.56 14.41
CA MET A 42 -2.11 -0.51 14.99
C MET A 42 -2.81 -0.06 16.28
N PHE A 43 -2.12 0.67 17.14
CA PHE A 43 -2.71 1.21 18.35
C PHE A 43 -3.79 2.26 18.03
N ALA A 44 -3.55 3.15 17.08
CA ALA A 44 -4.55 4.12 16.63
C ALA A 44 -5.83 3.44 16.12
N LEU A 45 -5.69 2.31 15.41
CA LEU A 45 -6.83 1.51 14.98
C LEU A 45 -7.62 0.97 16.17
N THR A 46 -6.98 0.58 17.28
CA THR A 46 -7.71 0.08 18.48
C THR A 46 -8.56 1.14 19.18
N VAL A 47 -8.23 2.42 19.02
CA VAL A 47 -8.95 3.54 19.65
C VAL A 47 -10.18 3.97 18.84
N MET A 48 -10.22 3.64 17.54
CA MET A 48 -11.37 3.96 16.67
C MET A 48 -12.63 3.20 17.09
N GLU A 49 -13.80 3.74 16.73
CA GLU A 49 -15.06 3.07 17.01
C GLU A 49 -15.17 1.73 16.23
N PRO A 50 -15.86 0.72 16.77
CA PRO A 50 -15.92 -0.61 16.15
C PRO A 50 -16.47 -0.62 14.72
N TRP A 51 -17.33 0.33 14.38
CA TRP A 51 -17.89 0.46 13.05
C TRP A 51 -16.86 1.03 12.05
N GLU A 52 -16.05 2.02 12.46
CA GLU A 52 -15.02 2.65 11.63
C GLU A 52 -13.91 1.65 11.27
N GLN A 53 -13.50 0.86 12.27
CA GLN A 53 -12.53 -0.22 12.08
C GLN A 53 -13.00 -1.21 11.02
N SER A 54 -14.28 -1.59 11.05
CA SER A 54 -14.87 -2.54 10.10
C SER A 54 -14.86 -1.98 8.67
N VAL A 55 -15.23 -0.70 8.51
CA VAL A 55 -15.21 -0.02 7.20
C VAL A 55 -13.78 0.10 6.66
N ALA A 56 -12.83 0.50 7.50
CA ALA A 56 -11.42 0.63 7.12
C ALA A 56 -10.82 -0.72 6.68
N HIS A 57 -11.11 -1.81 7.41
CA HIS A 57 -10.67 -3.15 7.05
C HIS A 57 -11.28 -3.61 5.72
N GLN A 58 -12.57 -3.37 5.51
CA GLN A 58 -13.25 -3.77 4.28
C GLN A 58 -12.72 -3.00 3.07
N LEU A 59 -12.47 -1.71 3.21
CA LEU A 59 -11.85 -0.89 2.16
C LEU A 59 -10.43 -1.37 1.84
N ALA A 60 -9.63 -1.71 2.86
CA ALA A 60 -8.28 -2.23 2.67
C ALA A 60 -8.30 -3.55 1.87
N ILE A 61 -9.19 -4.48 2.22
CA ILE A 61 -9.33 -5.75 1.50
C ILE A 61 -9.76 -5.51 0.05
N TYR A 62 -10.76 -4.65 -0.16
CA TYR A 62 -11.25 -4.33 -1.49
C TYR A 62 -10.14 -3.73 -2.37
N LEU A 63 -9.36 -2.80 -1.83
CA LEU A 63 -8.25 -2.17 -2.55
C LEU A 63 -7.18 -3.19 -2.92
N VAL A 64 -6.78 -4.06 -1.99
CA VAL A 64 -5.81 -5.13 -2.26
C VAL A 64 -6.29 -6.03 -3.38
N VAL A 65 -7.53 -6.53 -3.30
CA VAL A 65 -8.11 -7.41 -4.34
C VAL A 65 -8.19 -6.68 -5.68
N PHE A 66 -8.61 -5.41 -5.70
CA PHE A 66 -8.68 -4.60 -6.91
C PHE A 66 -7.31 -4.43 -7.58
N VAL A 67 -6.27 -4.16 -6.79
CA VAL A 67 -4.89 -4.08 -7.31
C VAL A 67 -4.43 -5.42 -7.85
N LEU A 68 -4.71 -6.54 -7.16
CA LEU A 68 -4.38 -7.88 -7.66
C LEU A 68 -5.06 -8.18 -9.00
N ILE A 69 -6.34 -7.84 -9.13
CA ILE A 69 -7.09 -8.00 -10.38
C ILE A 69 -6.47 -7.14 -11.49
N LEU A 70 -6.14 -5.88 -11.22
CA LEU A 70 -5.49 -5.01 -12.20
C LEU A 70 -4.14 -5.56 -12.65
N VAL A 71 -3.31 -6.03 -11.71
CA VAL A 71 -2.01 -6.65 -12.02
C VAL A 71 -2.20 -7.87 -12.90
N TYR A 72 -3.16 -8.73 -12.59
CA TYR A 72 -3.52 -9.88 -13.43
C TYR A 72 -3.98 -9.45 -14.82
N LEU A 73 -4.85 -8.45 -14.91
CA LEU A 73 -5.40 -7.98 -16.17
C LEU A 73 -4.31 -7.39 -17.09
N VAL A 74 -3.37 -6.65 -16.52
CA VAL A 74 -2.32 -5.96 -17.28
C VAL A 74 -1.17 -6.90 -17.64
N LEU A 75 -0.71 -7.75 -16.70
CA LEU A 75 0.47 -8.58 -16.91
C LEU A 75 0.14 -9.96 -17.47
N TYR A 76 -0.97 -10.56 -17.06
CA TYR A 76 -1.26 -11.97 -17.33
C TYR A 76 -2.28 -12.17 -18.44
N LEU A 77 -3.33 -11.35 -18.51
CA LEU A 77 -4.35 -11.45 -19.55
C LEU A 77 -3.82 -11.39 -21.00
N PRO A 78 -2.89 -10.48 -21.40
CA PRO A 78 -2.46 -10.42 -22.79
C PRO A 78 -1.76 -11.70 -23.25
N GLN A 79 -0.99 -12.35 -22.37
CA GLN A 79 -0.33 -13.62 -22.67
C GLN A 79 -1.36 -14.72 -22.97
N HIS A 80 -2.46 -14.77 -22.21
CA HIS A 80 -3.53 -15.74 -22.43
C HIS A 80 -4.31 -15.49 -23.72
N VAL A 81 -4.55 -14.23 -24.05
CA VAL A 81 -5.25 -13.87 -25.30
C VAL A 81 -4.45 -14.32 -26.53
N VAL A 82 -3.12 -14.19 -26.52
CA VAL A 82 -2.27 -14.66 -27.63
C VAL A 82 -2.37 -16.17 -27.81
N VAL A 83 -2.33 -16.95 -26.73
CA VAL A 83 -2.45 -18.42 -26.81
C VAL A 83 -3.83 -18.83 -27.32
N MET A 84 -4.89 -18.21 -26.81
CA MET A 84 -6.25 -18.50 -27.27
C MET A 84 -6.46 -18.10 -28.74
N GLN A 85 -5.84 -17.01 -29.19
CA GLN A 85 -5.88 -16.60 -30.60
C GLN A 85 -5.22 -17.66 -31.48
N GLN A 86 -4.07 -18.21 -31.09
CA GLN A 86 -3.39 -19.27 -31.86
C GLN A 86 -4.29 -20.49 -32.04
N TRP A 87 -4.99 -20.92 -30.98
CA TRP A 87 -5.92 -22.05 -31.05
C TRP A 87 -7.14 -21.72 -31.90
N ALA A 88 -7.71 -20.52 -31.75
CA ALA A 88 -8.84 -20.08 -32.56
C ALA A 88 -8.49 -20.08 -34.05
N VAL A 89 -7.30 -19.60 -34.43
CA VAL A 89 -6.81 -19.60 -35.81
C VAL A 89 -6.63 -21.02 -36.33
N TYR A 90 -6.07 -21.92 -35.52
CA TYR A 90 -5.94 -23.34 -35.89
C TYR A 90 -7.29 -23.97 -36.23
N TYR A 91 -8.30 -23.79 -35.36
CA TYR A 91 -9.63 -24.36 -35.58
C TYR A 91 -10.41 -23.70 -36.72
N LEU A 92 -10.25 -22.39 -36.94
CA LEU A 92 -10.94 -21.66 -38.00
C LEU A 92 -10.32 -21.85 -39.38
N TRP A 93 -8.99 -21.90 -39.48
CA TRP A 93 -8.28 -21.85 -40.76
C TRP A 93 -7.70 -23.19 -41.19
N GLY A 94 -7.65 -24.18 -40.29
CA GLY A 94 -7.27 -25.57 -40.61
C GLY A 94 -5.86 -25.74 -41.20
N LYS A 95 -5.03 -24.70 -41.16
CA LYS A 95 -3.61 -24.75 -41.50
C LYS A 95 -2.82 -24.58 -40.22
N GLU A 96 -2.02 -25.57 -39.88
CA GLU A 96 -0.84 -25.38 -39.04
C GLU A 96 -0.19 -24.05 -39.43
N GLY A 97 -0.03 -23.15 -38.45
CA GLY A 97 0.97 -22.11 -38.53
C GLY A 97 2.32 -22.81 -38.57
N ASP A 98 2.71 -23.20 -39.77
CA ASP A 98 4.02 -23.75 -40.08
C ASP A 98 5.09 -22.77 -39.58
N GLU A 99 6.05 -23.35 -38.85
CA GLU A 99 7.32 -22.76 -38.43
C GLU A 99 7.32 -21.53 -37.48
N LYS A 100 7.44 -21.83 -36.17
CA LYS A 100 8.68 -21.69 -35.36
C LYS A 100 8.35 -21.47 -33.89
N VAL A 101 8.15 -22.57 -33.18
CA VAL A 101 8.31 -22.62 -31.72
C VAL A 101 9.80 -22.63 -31.43
N TRP A 102 10.39 -21.44 -31.28
CA TRP A 102 11.67 -21.28 -30.60
C TRP A 102 11.45 -20.30 -29.46
N TRP A 103 11.76 -20.81 -28.26
CA TRP A 103 11.75 -20.16 -26.93
C TRP A 103 10.38 -20.06 -26.26
#